data_AF-B0DQ47-F1
#
_entry.id   AF-B0DQ47-F1
#
_cell.length_a   1.000
_cell.length_b   1.000
_cell.length_c   1.000
_cell.angle_alpha   90.00
_cell.angle_beta   90.00
_cell.angle_gamma   90.00
#
_symmetry.space_group_name_H-M   'P 1'
#
loop_
_entity.id
_entity.type
_entity.pdbx_description
1 polymer ?
#
loop_
_entity_poly.entity_id
_entity_poly.type
_entity_poly.pdbx_seq_one_letter_code
_entity_poly.pdbx_strand_id
1 'polypeptide(L)'
;TTPATLTWPEYLAIKRNKRKWQMAVTFPSAMLGFVGGVAYFGTLETDPMKPVFGIDPFFFYGICTLGCVGVGAILGPTVGTALWRFTHRRSVHLIDSKDHQFFQRIAKNRVDASLQSPTAPVPDYYGEKIGSLHQYRQWLRDQGKYKRKAV
;
A
#
# COMPACT_ATOMS: atom_id res chain seq x y z
N THR A 1 -33.81 14.08 -6.98
CA THR A 1 -32.37 14.23 -7.26
C THR A 1 -31.70 12.88 -7.10
N THR A 2 -31.35 12.21 -8.20
CA THR A 2 -30.61 10.94 -8.16
C THR A 2 -29.23 11.21 -7.53
N PRO A 3 -28.85 10.55 -6.41
CA PRO A 3 -27.52 10.73 -5.84
C PRO A 3 -26.50 10.36 -6.92
N ALA A 4 -25.50 11.21 -7.17
CA ALA A 4 -24.45 10.93 -8.14
C ALA A 4 -23.83 9.55 -7.84
N THR A 5 -24.23 8.52 -8.58
CA THR A 5 -23.97 7.13 -8.20
C THR A 5 -22.72 6.66 -8.95
N LEU A 6 -21.63 6.41 -8.24
CA LEU A 6 -20.39 5.89 -8.85
C LEU A 6 -20.63 4.49 -9.43
N THR A 7 -20.29 4.28 -10.70
CA THR A 7 -20.45 2.96 -11.34
C THR A 7 -19.36 1.99 -10.87
N TRP A 8 -19.61 0.68 -10.99
CA TRP A 8 -18.63 -0.34 -10.58
C TRP A 8 -17.31 -0.28 -11.37
N PRO A 9 -17.30 -0.10 -12.71
CA PRO A 9 -16.06 0.06 -13.45
C PRO A 9 -15.23 1.25 -12.99
N GLU A 10 -15.87 2.41 -12.75
CA GLU A 10 -15.21 3.63 -12.28
C GLU A 10 -14.63 3.44 -10.88
N TYR A 11 -15.41 2.90 -9.94
CA TYR A 11 -14.93 2.59 -8.59
C TYR A 11 -13.70 1.66 -8.62
N LEU A 12 -13.75 0.58 -9.41
CA LEU A 12 -12.64 -0.37 -9.50
C LEU A 12 -11.39 0.25 -10.15
N ALA A 13 -11.57 1.16 -11.12
CA ALA A 13 -10.49 1.94 -11.70
C ALA A 13 -9.85 2.88 -10.66
N ILE A 14 -10.68 3.57 -9.86
CA ILE A 14 -10.23 4.45 -8.77
C ILE A 14 -9.47 3.65 -7.69
N LYS A 15 -10.00 2.51 -7.25
CA LYS A 15 -9.34 1.60 -6.29
C LYS A 15 -7.97 1.16 -6.77
N ARG A 16 -7.85 0.79 -8.06
CA ARG A 16 -6.58 0.43 -8.68
C ARG A 16 -5.60 1.61 -8.69
N ASN A 17 -6.10 2.81 -8.96
CA ASN A 17 -5.28 4.01 -9.03
C ASN A 17 -4.73 4.40 -7.64
N LYS A 18 -5.51 4.25 -6.56
CA LYS A 18 -5.06 4.54 -5.19
C LYS A 18 -3.75 3.84 -4.83
N ARG A 19 -3.58 2.57 -5.22
CA ARG A 19 -2.33 1.83 -4.99
C ARG A 19 -1.14 2.41 -5.76
N LYS A 20 -1.37 2.91 -6.98
CA LYS A 20 -0.34 3.59 -7.77
C LYS A 20 0.12 4.89 -7.09
N TRP A 21 -0.80 5.65 -6.49
CA TRP A 21 -0.45 6.86 -5.73
C TRP A 21 0.45 6.55 -4.53
N GLN A 22 0.14 5.50 -3.78
CA GLN A 22 0.98 5.08 -2.65
C GLN A 22 2.40 4.73 -3.12
N MET A 23 2.53 3.94 -4.18
CA MET A 23 3.84 3.60 -4.75
C MET A 23 4.58 4.82 -5.31
N ALA A 24 3.87 5.70 -6.01
CA ALA A 24 4.44 6.90 -6.63
C ALA A 24 4.98 7.91 -5.61
N VAL A 25 4.38 7.99 -4.41
CA VAL A 25 4.84 8.89 -3.35
C VAL A 25 5.92 8.24 -2.47
N THR A 26 5.99 6.91 -2.43
CA THR A 26 7.00 6.19 -1.64
C THR A 26 8.42 6.51 -2.09
N PHE A 27 8.68 6.48 -3.39
CA PHE A 27 10.02 6.72 -3.92
C PHE A 27 10.53 8.16 -3.68
N PRO A 28 9.77 9.23 -4.00
CA PRO A 28 10.16 10.59 -3.66
C PRO A 28 10.30 10.82 -2.16
N SER A 29 9.45 10.21 -1.33
CA SER A 29 9.54 10.34 0.13
C SER A 29 10.83 9.71 0.67
N ALA A 30 11.22 8.52 0.17
CA ALA A 30 12.50 7.90 0.50
C ALA A 30 13.69 8.75 0.03
N MET A 31 13.59 9.33 -1.16
CA MET A 31 14.62 10.23 -1.72
C MET A 31 14.74 11.53 -0.93
N LEU A 32 13.62 12.11 -0.46
CA LEU A 32 13.63 13.26 0.45
C LEU A 32 14.27 12.90 1.79
N GLY A 33 13.99 11.71 2.32
CA GLY A 33 14.68 11.18 3.50
C GLY A 33 16.19 11.05 3.29
N PHE A 34 16.62 10.55 2.13
CA PHE A 34 18.03 10.48 1.75
C PHE A 34 18.68 11.87 1.71
N VAL A 35 18.10 12.80 0.96
CA VAL A 35 18.61 14.16 0.80
C VAL A 35 18.67 14.88 2.15
N GLY A 36 17.64 14.73 2.98
CA GLY A 36 17.63 15.29 4.34
C GLY A 36 18.71 14.68 5.23
N GLY A 37 18.91 13.36 5.15
CA GLY A 37 19.99 12.67 5.87
C GLY A 37 21.37 13.18 5.45
N VAL A 38 21.66 13.23 4.15
CA VAL A 38 22.92 13.77 3.62
C VAL A 38 23.10 15.24 4.00
N ALA A 39 22.07 16.06 3.86
CA ALA A 39 22.15 17.49 4.18
C ALA A 39 22.42 17.74 5.68
N TYR A 40 21.88 16.90 6.56
CA TYR A 40 22.12 17.00 7.99
C TYR A 40 23.48 16.39 8.37
N PHE A 41 23.70 15.11 8.13
CA PHE A 41 24.90 14.39 8.56
C PHE A 41 26.16 14.83 7.80
N GLY A 42 26.03 15.33 6.57
CA GLY A 42 27.14 15.86 5.80
C GLY A 42 27.70 17.19 6.34
N THR A 43 26.94 17.88 7.21
CA THR A 43 27.44 19.10 7.90
C THR A 43 28.14 18.81 9.22
N LEU A 44 28.09 17.56 9.71
CA LEU A 44 28.76 17.18 10.95
C LEU A 44 30.25 16.95 10.69
N GLU A 45 31.09 17.49 11.56
CA GLU A 45 32.53 17.24 11.52
C GLU A 45 32.80 15.74 11.77
N THR A 46 33.55 15.13 10.86
CA THR A 46 33.97 13.73 10.95
C THR A 46 35.45 13.69 11.34
N ASP A 47 35.72 13.51 12.63
CA ASP A 47 37.08 13.28 13.14
C ASP A 47 37.33 11.77 13.24
N PRO A 48 38.21 11.18 12.40
CA PRO A 48 38.49 9.75 12.41
C PRO A 48 39.04 9.23 13.75
N MET A 49 39.58 10.13 14.59
CA MET A 49 40.15 9.78 15.89
C MET A 49 39.09 9.67 17.00
N LYS A 50 37.83 10.06 16.71
CA LYS A 50 36.72 10.05 17.68
C LYS A 50 35.60 9.13 17.20
N PRO A 51 35.71 7.82 17.45
CA PRO A 51 34.68 6.88 17.03
C PRO A 51 33.36 7.15 17.76
N VAL A 52 32.25 7.02 17.02
CA VAL A 52 30.89 7.14 17.55
C VAL A 52 30.38 5.73 17.85
N PHE A 53 30.13 5.41 19.12
CA PHE A 53 29.80 4.05 19.57
C PHE A 53 30.81 2.96 19.14
N GLY A 54 32.10 3.34 19.02
CA GLY A 54 33.15 2.41 18.56
C GLY A 54 33.16 2.16 17.05
N ILE A 55 32.32 2.87 16.29
CA ILE A 55 32.28 2.83 14.83
C ILE A 55 32.89 4.11 14.28
N ASP A 56 33.60 4.02 13.16
CA ASP A 56 34.12 5.19 12.47
C ASP A 56 32.97 6.14 12.05
N PRO A 57 33.10 7.45 12.26
CA PRO A 57 32.03 8.42 12.01
C PRO A 57 31.46 8.38 10.59
N PHE A 58 32.28 8.08 9.58
CA PHE A 58 31.82 7.99 8.19
C PHE A 58 30.80 6.86 8.02
N PHE A 59 31.10 5.68 8.56
CA PHE A 59 30.18 4.54 8.50
C PHE A 59 28.94 4.76 9.35
N PHE A 60 29.09 5.34 10.55
CA PHE A 60 27.96 5.62 11.42
C PHE A 60 26.96 6.57 10.74
N TYR A 61 27.42 7.69 10.22
CA TYR A 61 26.56 8.65 9.52
C TYR A 61 26.01 8.12 8.19
N GLY A 62 26.76 7.26 7.49
CA GLY A 62 26.26 6.53 6.33
C GLY A 62 25.07 5.63 6.70
N ILE A 63 25.17 4.88 7.79
CA ILE A 63 24.07 4.05 8.31
C ILE A 63 22.88 4.92 8.75
N CYS A 64 23.12 6.02 9.45
CA CYS A 64 22.05 6.95 9.84
C CYS A 64 21.33 7.53 8.61
N THR A 65 22.06 7.89 7.56
CA THR A 65 21.50 8.38 6.30
C THR A 65 20.63 7.32 5.63
N LEU A 66 21.08 6.07 5.58
CA LEU A 66 20.26 4.95 5.11
C LEU A 66 19.02 4.74 5.98
N GLY A 67 19.14 4.96 7.30
CA GLY A 67 18.00 4.99 8.22
C GLY A 67 16.96 6.04 7.82
N CYS A 68 17.38 7.25 7.46
CA CYS A 68 16.48 8.31 6.97
C CYS A 68 15.75 7.90 5.68
N VAL A 69 16.39 7.15 4.78
CA VAL A 69 15.72 6.55 3.59
C VAL A 69 14.60 5.62 4.02
N GLY A 70 14.88 4.73 4.98
CA GLY A 70 13.90 3.79 5.53
C GLY A 70 12.69 4.51 6.13
N VAL A 71 12.92 5.55 6.93
CA VAL A 71 11.86 6.39 7.49
C VAL A 71 11.03 7.05 6.39
N GLY A 72 11.68 7.64 5.38
CA GLY A 72 11.01 8.25 4.24
C GLY A 72 10.16 7.23 3.47
N ALA A 73 10.63 6.00 3.30
CA ALA A 73 9.90 4.93 2.62
C ALA A 73 8.66 4.48 3.42
N ILE A 74 8.72 4.45 4.76
CA ILE A 74 7.58 4.10 5.62
C ILE A 74 6.53 5.23 5.61
N LEU A 75 6.96 6.48 5.64
CA LEU A 75 6.06 7.64 5.60
C LEU A 75 5.43 7.88 4.21
N GLY A 76 6.07 7.41 3.14
CA GLY A 76 5.60 7.63 1.77
C GLY A 76 4.16 7.18 1.50
N PRO A 77 3.76 5.92 1.81
CA PRO A 77 2.40 5.45 1.59
C PRO A 77 1.32 6.20 2.38
N THR A 78 1.64 6.68 3.58
CA THR A 78 0.67 7.45 4.40
C THR A 78 0.43 8.82 3.79
N VAL A 79 1.50 9.52 3.41
CA VAL A 79 1.43 10.79 2.66
C VAL A 79 0.72 10.61 1.32
N GLY A 80 1.04 9.54 0.58
CA GLY A 80 0.39 9.24 -0.70
C GLY A 80 -1.11 8.97 -0.56
N THR A 81 -1.53 8.33 0.53
CA THR A 81 -2.96 8.13 0.84
C THR A 81 -3.64 9.45 1.18
N ALA A 82 -2.99 10.31 1.96
CA ALA A 82 -3.52 11.64 2.30
C ALA A 82 -3.70 12.52 1.05
N LEU A 83 -2.68 12.56 0.17
CA LEU A 83 -2.73 13.30 -1.09
C LEU A 83 -3.81 12.78 -2.03
N TRP A 84 -3.97 11.45 -2.13
CA TRP A 84 -5.04 10.85 -2.91
C TRP A 84 -6.43 11.22 -2.35
N ARG A 85 -6.62 11.19 -1.02
CA ARG A 85 -7.88 11.62 -0.39
C ARG A 85 -8.17 13.09 -0.64
N PHE A 86 -7.15 13.94 -0.59
CA PHE A 86 -7.30 15.37 -0.85
C PHE A 86 -7.74 15.65 -2.30
N THR A 87 -7.09 15.01 -3.28
CA THR A 87 -7.45 15.16 -4.71
C THR A 87 -8.87 14.65 -5.01
N HIS A 88 -9.32 13.59 -4.32
CA HIS A 88 -10.64 12.99 -4.52
C HIS A 88 -11.68 13.46 -3.50
N ARG A 89 -11.41 14.50 -2.69
CA ARG A 89 -12.22 14.89 -1.51
C ARG A 89 -13.72 15.00 -1.76
N ARG A 90 -14.13 15.44 -2.95
CA ARG A 90 -15.54 15.60 -3.34
C ARG A 90 -16.26 14.27 -3.53
N SER A 91 -15.53 13.23 -3.94
CA SER A 91 -16.07 11.90 -4.24
C SER A 91 -15.72 10.85 -3.18
N VAL A 92 -14.91 11.19 -2.16
CA VAL A 92 -14.48 10.26 -1.11
C VAL A 92 -15.66 9.58 -0.42
N HIS A 93 -16.71 10.32 -0.07
CA HIS A 93 -17.89 9.74 0.58
C HIS A 93 -18.59 8.68 -0.30
N LEU A 94 -18.68 8.92 -1.61
CA LEU A 94 -19.24 7.96 -2.56
C LEU A 94 -18.34 6.75 -2.73
N ILE A 95 -17.02 6.96 -2.74
CA ILE A 95 -16.02 5.90 -2.82
C ILE A 95 -16.09 5.02 -1.58
N ASP A 96 -16.11 5.61 -0.37
CA ASP A 96 -16.15 4.89 0.91
C ASP A 96 -17.44 4.05 1.03
N SER A 97 -18.59 4.60 0.61
CA SER A 97 -19.85 3.84 0.54
C SER A 97 -19.75 2.62 -0.41
N LYS A 98 -19.13 2.80 -1.58
CA LYS A 98 -18.91 1.71 -2.54
C LYS A 98 -17.87 0.70 -2.05
N ASP A 99 -16.86 1.15 -1.32
CA ASP A 99 -15.83 0.31 -0.71
C ASP A 99 -16.46 -0.63 0.33
N HIS A 100 -17.39 -0.11 1.14
CA HIS A 100 -18.17 -0.92 2.07
C HIS A 100 -19.03 -1.97 1.35
N GLN A 101 -19.76 -1.58 0.29
CA GLN A 101 -20.55 -2.51 -0.52
C GLN A 101 -19.66 -3.58 -1.19
N PHE A 102 -18.47 -3.18 -1.66
CA PHE A 102 -17.49 -4.10 -2.24
C PHE A 102 -17.01 -5.10 -1.19
N PHE A 103 -16.63 -4.63 0.00
CA PHE A 103 -16.20 -5.50 1.10
C PHE A 103 -17.29 -6.50 1.49
N GLN A 104 -18.55 -6.07 1.59
CA GLN A 104 -19.67 -6.98 1.85
C GLN A 104 -19.81 -8.06 0.76
N ARG A 105 -19.63 -7.70 -0.51
CA ARG A 105 -19.66 -8.67 -1.61
C ARG A 105 -18.50 -9.66 -1.56
N ILE A 106 -17.30 -9.20 -1.20
CA ILE A 106 -16.14 -10.07 -1.00
C ILE A 106 -16.37 -11.00 0.19
N ALA A 107 -16.79 -10.47 1.33
CA ALA A 107 -17.07 -11.24 2.54
C ALA A 107 -18.12 -12.34 2.33
N LYS A 108 -19.15 -12.07 1.51
CA LYS A 108 -20.18 -13.06 1.16
C LYS A 108 -19.66 -14.19 0.26
N ASN A 109 -18.72 -13.88 -0.65
CA ASN A 109 -18.30 -14.82 -1.69
C ASN A 109 -16.96 -15.54 -1.40
N ARG A 110 -16.14 -15.00 -0.49
CA ARG A 110 -14.85 -15.58 -0.12
C ARG A 110 -15.00 -17.01 0.42
N VAL A 111 -13.94 -17.79 0.27
CA VAL A 111 -13.78 -19.09 0.93
C VAL A 111 -13.61 -18.87 2.44
N ASP A 112 -14.06 -19.81 3.26
CA ASP A 112 -13.78 -19.80 4.68
C ASP A 112 -12.27 -19.91 4.96
N ALA A 113 -11.75 -19.06 5.83
CA ALA A 113 -10.36 -19.08 6.23
C ALA A 113 -9.99 -20.31 7.06
N SER A 114 -10.95 -21.13 7.52
CA SER A 114 -10.67 -22.41 8.17
C SER A 114 -10.21 -23.51 7.20
N LEU A 115 -10.57 -23.39 5.92
CA LEU A 115 -10.33 -24.41 4.89
C LEU A 115 -8.93 -24.32 4.26
N GLN A 116 -7.98 -23.63 4.90
CA GLN A 116 -6.63 -23.49 4.33
C GLN A 116 -5.85 -24.79 4.47
N SER A 117 -5.35 -25.30 3.35
CA SER A 117 -4.37 -26.38 3.35
C SER A 117 -2.96 -25.82 3.14
N PRO A 118 -1.94 -26.33 3.84
CA PRO A 118 -0.53 -25.96 3.61
C PRO A 118 -0.08 -26.16 2.15
N THR A 119 -0.68 -27.13 1.44
CA THR A 119 -0.38 -27.43 0.03
C THR A 119 -1.21 -26.62 -0.96
N ALA A 120 -2.24 -25.89 -0.52
CA ALA A 120 -3.10 -25.08 -1.37
C ALA A 120 -3.39 -23.72 -0.71
N PRO A 121 -2.57 -22.69 -0.95
CA PRO A 121 -2.80 -21.37 -0.36
C PRO A 121 -4.12 -20.77 -0.83
N VAL A 122 -4.82 -20.08 0.07
CA VAL A 122 -6.13 -19.48 -0.23
C VAL A 122 -5.99 -18.38 -1.29
N PRO A 123 -6.84 -18.40 -2.33
CA PRO A 123 -6.88 -17.32 -3.31
C PRO A 123 -7.27 -16.00 -2.63
N ASP A 124 -6.58 -14.91 -2.97
CA ASP A 124 -6.77 -13.50 -2.51
C ASP A 124 -8.00 -13.30 -1.61
N TYR A 125 -7.84 -13.48 -0.30
CA TYR A 125 -8.97 -13.55 0.64
C TYR A 125 -9.74 -12.23 0.77
N TYR A 126 -9.05 -11.09 0.61
CA TYR A 126 -9.62 -9.75 0.75
C TYR A 126 -9.97 -9.09 -0.59
N GLY A 127 -9.68 -9.74 -1.72
CA GLY A 127 -9.93 -9.16 -3.04
C GLY A 127 -9.08 -7.91 -3.31
N GLU A 128 -7.86 -7.87 -2.77
CA GLU A 128 -6.95 -6.73 -2.92
C GLU A 128 -6.59 -6.49 -4.38
N LYS A 129 -6.37 -7.58 -5.14
CA LYS A 129 -5.92 -7.55 -6.54
C LYS A 129 -7.04 -7.20 -7.52
N ILE A 130 -8.28 -7.09 -7.04
CA ILE A 130 -9.45 -6.77 -7.88
C ILE A 130 -9.48 -5.28 -8.17
N GLY A 131 -9.15 -4.92 -9.41
CA GLY A 131 -9.20 -3.56 -9.96
C GLY A 131 -10.03 -3.45 -11.24
N SER A 132 -10.69 -4.52 -11.70
CA SER A 132 -11.60 -4.52 -12.86
C SER A 132 -12.72 -5.55 -12.70
N LEU A 133 -13.80 -5.41 -13.48
CA LEU A 133 -14.90 -6.38 -13.48
C LEU A 133 -14.45 -7.76 -13.96
N HIS A 134 -13.51 -7.82 -14.91
CA HIS A 134 -12.93 -9.08 -15.37
C HIS A 134 -12.18 -9.80 -14.23
N GLN A 135 -11.35 -9.06 -13.49
CA GLN A 135 -10.63 -9.59 -12.32
C GLN A 135 -11.61 -10.04 -11.22
N TYR A 136 -12.72 -9.32 -11.01
CA TYR A 136 -13.75 -9.74 -10.07
C TYR A 136 -14.40 -11.08 -10.47
N ARG A 137 -14.75 -11.26 -11.74
CA ARG A 137 -15.29 -12.54 -12.24
C ARG A 137 -14.28 -13.68 -12.19
N GLN A 138 -13.01 -13.38 -12.45
CA GLN A 138 -11.92 -14.34 -12.29
C GLN A 138 -11.79 -14.78 -10.84
N TRP A 139 -11.75 -13.81 -9.92
CA TRP A 139 -11.70 -14.06 -8.49
C TRP A 139 -12.86 -14.93 -8.00
N LEU A 140 -14.10 -14.67 -8.42
CA LEU A 140 -15.25 -15.53 -8.09
C LEU A 140 -15.07 -16.99 -8.55
N ARG A 141 -14.53 -17.18 -9.76
CA ARG A 141 -14.24 -18.52 -10.29
C ARG A 141 -13.15 -19.22 -9.47
N ASP A 142 -12.12 -18.48 -9.04
CA ASP A 142 -11.02 -19.03 -8.25
C ASP A 142 -11.47 -19.41 -6.84
N GLN A 143 -12.30 -18.58 -6.19
CA GLN A 143 -12.96 -18.94 -4.92
C GLN A 143 -13.83 -20.21 -5.08
N GLY A 144 -14.62 -20.30 -6.15
CA GLY A 144 -15.46 -21.48 -6.41
C GLY A 144 -14.67 -22.75 -6.76
N LYS A 145 -13.52 -22.63 -7.43
CA LYS A 145 -12.60 -23.77 -7.65
C LYS A 145 -11.98 -24.23 -6.33
N TYR A 146 -11.62 -23.30 -5.45
CA TYR A 146 -11.03 -23.63 -4.16
C TYR A 146 -12.04 -24.32 -3.24
N LYS A 147 -13.28 -23.79 -3.13
CA LYS A 147 -14.36 -24.43 -2.35
C LYS A 147 -14.58 -25.89 -2.76
N ARG A 148 -14.54 -26.19 -4.06
CA ARG A 148 -14.71 -27.56 -4.58
C ARG A 148 -13.51 -28.49 -4.34
N LYS A 149 -12.33 -27.95 -4.07
CA LYS A 149 -11.12 -28.73 -3.74
C LYS A 149 -10.97 -28.97 -2.24
N ALA A 150 -11.61 -28.13 -1.43
CA ALA A 150 -11.55 -28.18 0.03
C ALA A 150 -12.68 -29.02 0.66
N VAL A 151 -13.69 -29.39 -0.12
CA VAL A 151 -14.70 -30.42 0.20
C VAL A 151 -14.18 -31.74 -0.34
#